data_AF-A0A9X3K5Y5-F1
#
_entry.id   AF-A0A9X3K5Y5-F1
#
_cell.length_a   1.000
_cell.length_b   1.000
_cell.length_c   1.000
_cell.angle_alpha   90.00
_cell.angle_beta   90.00
_cell.angle_gamma   90.00
#
_symmetry.space_group_name_H-M   'P 1'
#
loop_
_entity.id
_entity.type
_entity.pdbx_description
1 polymer ?
#
loop_
_entity_poly.entity_id
_entity_poly.type
_entity_poly.pdbx_seq_one_letter_code
_entity_poly.pdbx_strand_id
1 'polypeptide(L)'
;MKNAFFHKLFTFMIASVWLINGLICKVLNAVPRHEQIVGEVLGKDLSRPLTVLIGVSEIVMAVWIVSKFKSKLNAIAQIVIVATMNTLEFFLVPDLLLWGRLNSLFALLFIALVYYNEFVLAEKVNLQIGK
;
A
#
# COMPACT_ATOMS: atom_id res chain seq x y z
N MET A 1 -15.24 22.69 0.15
CA MET A 1 -15.53 21.87 -1.06
C MET A 1 -14.29 21.29 -1.74
N LYS A 2 -13.29 22.08 -2.18
CA LYS A 2 -12.08 21.55 -2.86
C LYS A 2 -11.34 20.47 -2.04
N ASN A 3 -11.14 20.68 -0.74
CA ASN A 3 -10.43 19.74 0.13
C ASN A 3 -11.12 18.37 0.22
N ALA A 4 -12.46 18.34 0.27
CA ALA A 4 -13.24 17.11 0.33
C ALA A 4 -13.14 16.30 -0.98
N PHE A 5 -13.10 17.00 -2.11
CA PHE A 5 -12.84 16.36 -3.42
C PHE A 5 -11.45 15.75 -3.46
N PHE A 6 -10.40 16.50 -3.10
CA PHE A 6 -9.02 15.98 -3.08
C PHE A 6 -8.86 14.80 -2.12
N HIS A 7 -9.50 14.84 -0.94
CA HIS A 7 -9.44 13.74 0.01
C HIS A 7 -10.06 12.46 -0.56
N LYS A 8 -11.24 12.56 -1.18
CA LYS A 8 -11.86 11.41 -1.85
C LYS A 8 -11.00 10.91 -3.01
N LEU A 9 -10.48 11.81 -3.84
CA LEU A 9 -9.62 11.45 -4.97
C LEU A 9 -8.40 10.66 -4.51
N PHE A 10 -7.66 11.16 -3.52
CA PHE A 10 -6.50 10.47 -2.97
C PHE A 10 -6.86 9.16 -2.30
N THR A 11 -7.97 9.08 -1.55
CA THR A 11 -8.45 7.81 -0.98
C THR A 11 -8.67 6.75 -2.07
N PHE A 12 -9.34 7.10 -3.17
CA PHE A 12 -9.55 6.16 -4.27
C PHE A 12 -8.25 5.80 -4.99
N MET A 13 -7.36 6.77 -5.24
CA MET A 13 -6.05 6.49 -5.84
C MET A 13 -5.22 5.52 -4.99
N ILE A 14 -5.15 5.76 -3.68
CA ILE A 14 -4.45 4.89 -2.73
C ILE A 14 -5.09 3.49 -2.73
N ALA A 15 -6.42 3.40 -2.64
CA ALA A 15 -7.12 2.11 -2.68
C ALA A 15 -6.86 1.35 -3.99
N SER A 16 -6.82 2.04 -5.14
CA SER A 16 -6.49 1.43 -6.42
C SER A 16 -5.07 0.88 -6.45
N VAL A 17 -4.09 1.54 -5.84
CA VAL A 17 -2.72 1.02 -5.73
C VAL A 17 -2.71 -0.31 -4.97
N TRP A 18 -3.40 -0.39 -3.82
CA TRP A 18 -3.50 -1.64 -3.07
C TRP A 18 -4.25 -2.73 -3.84
N LEU A 19 -5.35 -2.38 -4.50
CA LEU A 19 -6.15 -3.33 -5.27
C LEU A 19 -5.39 -3.89 -6.48
N ILE A 20 -4.71 -3.04 -7.25
CA ILE A 20 -3.93 -3.45 -8.43
C ILE A 20 -2.76 -4.34 -8.00
N ASN A 21 -2.01 -3.94 -6.97
CA ASN A 21 -0.90 -4.75 -6.46
C ASN A 21 -1.39 -6.09 -5.90
N GLY A 22 -2.47 -6.09 -5.12
CA GLY A 22 -3.00 -7.31 -4.51
C GLY A 22 -3.59 -8.27 -5.52
N LEU A 23 -4.55 -7.78 -6.32
CA LEU A 23 -5.27 -8.61 -7.25
C LEU A 23 -4.45 -8.94 -8.49
N ILE A 24 -3.97 -7.92 -9.21
CA ILE A 24 -3.35 -8.12 -10.52
C ILE A 24 -1.92 -8.64 -10.37
N CYS A 25 -1.12 -8.00 -9.53
CA CYS A 25 0.30 -8.37 -9.43
C CYS A 25 0.51 -9.66 -8.62
N LYS A 26 -0.22 -9.88 -7.52
CA LYS A 26 0.01 -11.02 -6.62
C LYS A 26 -0.96 -12.19 -6.81
N VAL A 27 -2.28 -11.97 -6.75
CA VAL A 27 -3.27 -13.05 -6.86
C VAL A 27 -3.29 -13.64 -8.27
N LEU A 28 -3.41 -12.80 -9.30
CA LEU A 28 -3.39 -13.21 -10.71
C LEU A 28 -1.98 -13.50 -11.23
N ASN A 29 -0.94 -13.15 -10.45
CA ASN A 29 0.47 -13.33 -10.82
C ASN A 29 0.83 -12.75 -12.19
N ALA A 30 0.28 -11.59 -12.53
CA ALA A 30 0.66 -10.89 -13.75
C ALA A 30 2.11 -10.40 -13.72
N VAL A 31 2.73 -10.36 -12.53
CA VAL A 31 4.12 -9.93 -12.32
C VAL A 31 4.86 -10.95 -11.44
N PRO A 32 5.58 -11.92 -12.06
CA PRO A 32 6.21 -13.03 -11.33
C PRO A 32 7.33 -12.59 -10.37
N ARG A 33 7.80 -11.34 -10.46
CA ARG A 33 8.80 -10.79 -9.53
C ARG A 33 8.35 -10.87 -8.07
N HIS A 34 7.05 -10.71 -7.78
CA HIS A 34 6.57 -10.72 -6.40
C HIS A 34 6.69 -12.12 -5.78
N GLU A 35 6.45 -13.17 -6.56
CA GLU A 35 6.70 -14.55 -6.15
C GLU A 35 8.19 -14.80 -5.90
N GLN A 36 9.08 -14.24 -6.73
CA GLN A 36 10.53 -14.33 -6.53
C GLN A 36 10.98 -13.64 -5.25
N ILE A 37 10.49 -12.42 -4.98
CA ILE A 37 10.77 -11.69 -3.72
C ILE A 37 10.35 -12.54 -2.51
N VAL A 38 9.13 -13.08 -2.54
CA VAL A 38 8.62 -13.94 -1.46
C VAL A 38 9.45 -15.22 -1.34
N GLY A 39 9.86 -15.82 -2.45
CA GLY A 39 10.70 -17.02 -2.47
C GLY A 39 12.09 -16.80 -1.87
N GLU A 40 12.71 -15.65 -2.12
CA GLU A 40 14.01 -15.29 -1.55
C GLU A 40 13.91 -14.90 -0.06
N VAL A 41 12.79 -14.31 0.38
CA VAL A 41 12.61 -13.87 1.79
C VAL A 41 12.05 -14.97 2.70
N LEU A 42 11.09 -15.76 2.22
CA LEU A 42 10.30 -16.72 3.03
C LEU A 42 10.48 -18.19 2.60
N GLY A 43 11.26 -18.44 1.54
CA GLY A 43 11.53 -19.79 1.02
C GLY A 43 10.73 -20.13 -0.24
N LYS A 44 11.36 -20.89 -1.13
CA LYS A 44 10.85 -21.15 -2.49
C LYS A 44 9.63 -22.06 -2.53
N ASP A 45 9.53 -23.02 -1.62
CA ASP A 45 8.48 -24.06 -1.61
C ASP A 45 7.07 -23.51 -1.32
N LEU A 46 6.97 -22.40 -0.59
CA LEU A 46 5.71 -21.74 -0.23
C LEU A 46 5.55 -20.35 -0.89
N SER A 47 6.44 -20.00 -1.82
CA SER A 47 6.50 -18.67 -2.44
C SER A 47 5.16 -18.26 -3.05
N ARG A 48 4.52 -19.14 -3.83
CA ARG A 48 3.22 -18.86 -4.46
C ARG A 48 2.05 -18.71 -3.47
N PRO A 49 1.74 -19.69 -2.60
CA PRO A 49 0.61 -19.53 -1.67
C PRO A 49 0.78 -18.33 -0.73
N LEU A 50 2.02 -18.04 -0.29
CA LEU A 50 2.30 -16.85 0.52
C LEU A 50 2.10 -15.55 -0.27
N THR A 51 2.54 -15.50 -1.53
CA THR A 51 2.31 -14.34 -2.41
C THR A 51 0.82 -14.06 -2.61
N VAL A 52 0.02 -15.12 -2.81
CA VAL A 52 -1.44 -14.99 -2.93
C VAL A 52 -2.06 -14.50 -1.62
N LEU A 53 -1.61 -15.00 -0.46
CA LEU A 53 -2.10 -14.57 0.84
C LEU A 53 -1.79 -13.09 1.12
N ILE A 54 -0.59 -12.64 0.75
CA ILE A 54 -0.24 -11.21 0.79
C ILE A 54 -1.17 -10.44 -0.16
N GLY A 55 -1.37 -10.93 -1.39
CA GLY A 55 -2.25 -10.28 -2.36
C GLY A 55 -3.70 -10.13 -1.89
N VAL A 56 -4.27 -11.16 -1.26
CA VAL A 56 -5.61 -11.11 -0.65
C VAL A 56 -5.64 -10.09 0.49
N SER A 57 -4.60 -10.04 1.32
CA SER A 57 -4.49 -9.05 2.41
C SER A 57 -4.48 -7.62 1.87
N GLU A 58 -3.85 -7.38 0.72
CA GLU A 58 -3.86 -6.07 0.05
C GLU A 58 -5.24 -5.70 -0.50
N ILE A 59 -5.99 -6.66 -1.03
CA ILE A 59 -7.38 -6.43 -1.46
C ILE A 59 -8.25 -6.03 -0.26
N VAL A 60 -8.11 -6.72 0.88
CA VAL A 60 -8.79 -6.37 2.13
C VAL A 60 -8.42 -4.96 2.58
N MET A 61 -7.14 -4.58 2.48
CA MET A 61 -6.69 -3.21 2.76
C MET A 61 -7.38 -2.18 1.86
N ALA A 62 -7.49 -2.46 0.54
CA ALA A 62 -8.20 -1.58 -0.39
C ALA A 62 -9.67 -1.37 0.00
N VAL A 63 -10.37 -2.44 0.38
CA VAL A 63 -11.75 -2.37 0.88
C VAL A 63 -11.82 -1.55 2.17
N TRP A 64 -10.86 -1.72 3.08
CA TRP A 64 -10.81 -0.97 4.34
C TRP A 64 -10.54 0.53 4.11
N ILE A 65 -9.70 0.90 3.14
CA ILE A 65 -9.46 2.29 2.75
C ILE A 65 -10.76 2.96 2.26
N VAL A 66 -11.48 2.29 1.35
CA VAL A 66 -12.71 2.84 0.75
C VAL A 66 -13.85 2.92 1.77
N SER A 67 -13.95 1.95 2.70
CA SER A 67 -15.00 1.95 3.72
C SER A 67 -14.84 3.08 4.74
N LYS A 68 -13.65 3.68 4.86
CA LYS A 68 -13.29 4.71 5.84
C LYS A 68 -13.50 4.30 7.30
N PHE A 69 -13.70 3.01 7.56
CA PHE A 69 -13.88 2.51 8.92
C PHE A 69 -12.57 2.67 9.70
N LYS A 70 -12.57 3.40 10.82
CA LYS A 70 -11.35 3.70 11.61
C LYS A 70 -10.17 4.13 10.72
N SER A 71 -10.41 5.10 9.84
CA SER A 71 -9.46 5.55 8.80
C SER A 71 -8.05 5.88 9.31
N LYS A 72 -7.91 6.47 10.51
CA LYS A 72 -6.60 6.70 11.15
C LYS A 72 -5.82 5.41 11.41
N LEU A 73 -6.48 4.37 11.91
CA LEU A 73 -5.85 3.07 12.16
C LEU A 73 -5.44 2.41 10.83
N ASN A 74 -6.30 2.52 9.82
CA ASN A 74 -6.01 2.03 8.49
C ASN A 74 -4.76 2.74 7.89
N ALA A 75 -4.67 4.06 8.00
CA ALA A 75 -3.50 4.81 7.52
C ALA A 75 -2.21 4.41 8.26
N ILE A 76 -2.25 4.25 9.58
CA ILE A 76 -1.10 3.75 10.36
C ILE A 76 -0.69 2.36 9.87
N ALA A 77 -1.65 1.44 9.69
CA ALA A 77 -1.38 0.10 9.19
C ALA A 77 -0.73 0.13 7.79
N GLN A 78 -1.24 0.97 6.88
CA GLN A 78 -0.65 1.15 5.55
C GLN A 78 0.80 1.63 5.63
N ILE A 79 1.08 2.65 6.46
CA ILE A 79 2.43 3.20 6.61
C ILE A 79 3.37 2.13 7.15
N VAL A 80 2.97 1.41 8.20
CA VAL A 80 3.78 0.35 8.82
C VAL A 80 4.05 -0.77 7.83
N ILE A 81 3.03 -1.25 7.10
CA ILE A 81 3.20 -2.34 6.13
C ILE A 81 4.13 -1.91 4.99
N VAL A 82 3.90 -0.74 4.38
CA VAL A 82 4.71 -0.25 3.26
C VAL A 82 6.15 -0.03 3.69
N ALA A 83 6.38 0.55 4.88
CA ALA A 83 7.72 0.73 5.43
C ALA A 83 8.40 -0.62 5.70
N THR A 84 7.69 -1.57 6.30
CA THR A 84 8.23 -2.89 6.65
C THR A 84 8.63 -3.66 5.39
N MET A 85 7.72 -3.79 4.42
CA MET A 85 8.00 -4.54 3.20
C MET A 85 9.12 -3.90 2.38
N ASN A 86 9.14 -2.57 2.25
CA ASN A 86 10.22 -1.90 1.51
C ASN A 86 11.58 -2.00 2.22
N THR A 87 11.59 -2.01 3.55
CA THR A 87 12.83 -2.22 4.31
C THR A 87 13.36 -3.63 4.06
N LEU A 88 12.49 -4.65 4.13
CA LEU A 88 12.87 -6.03 3.82
C LEU A 88 13.38 -6.17 2.38
N GLU A 89 12.65 -5.61 1.41
CA GLU A 89 13.02 -5.66 -0.01
C GLU A 89 14.36 -4.95 -0.27
N PHE A 90 14.61 -3.82 0.37
CA PHE A 90 15.86 -3.05 0.22
C PHE A 90 17.09 -3.83 0.67
N PHE A 91 16.99 -4.58 1.78
CA PHE A 91 18.13 -5.31 2.34
C PHE A 91 18.31 -6.70 1.73
N LEU A 92 17.21 -7.42 1.47
CA LEU A 92 17.26 -8.84 1.12
C LEU A 92 17.26 -9.08 -0.40
N VAL A 93 16.58 -8.23 -1.17
CA VAL A 93 16.36 -8.47 -2.61
C VAL A 93 16.49 -7.20 -3.46
N PRO A 94 17.57 -6.42 -3.31
CA PRO A 94 17.74 -5.16 -4.03
C PRO A 94 17.74 -5.33 -5.56
N ASP A 95 18.11 -6.50 -6.06
CA ASP A 95 18.19 -6.80 -7.50
C ASP A 95 16.82 -7.10 -8.14
N LEU A 96 15.82 -7.48 -7.34
CA LEU A 96 14.44 -7.74 -7.79
C LEU A 96 13.54 -6.50 -7.75
N LEU A 97 14.03 -5.41 -7.14
CA LEU A 97 13.34 -4.14 -7.08
C LEU A 97 13.34 -3.46 -8.46
N LEU A 98 12.17 -3.02 -8.92
CA LEU A 98 11.98 -2.35 -10.22
C LEU A 98 12.97 -1.19 -10.48
N TRP A 99 13.31 -0.46 -9.42
CA TRP A 99 14.20 0.70 -9.46
C TRP A 99 15.41 0.50 -8.55
N GLY A 100 15.74 -0.75 -8.20
CA GLY A 100 16.72 -1.07 -7.19
C GLY A 100 16.45 -0.33 -5.88
N ARG A 101 17.50 0.26 -5.31
CA ARG A 101 17.45 1.03 -4.05
C ARG A 101 16.54 2.26 -4.10
N LEU A 102 16.24 2.80 -5.29
CA LEU A 102 15.32 3.95 -5.45
C LEU A 102 13.86 3.59 -5.14
N ASN A 103 13.50 2.31 -5.03
CA ASN A 103 12.15 1.91 -4.60
C ASN A 103 11.78 2.48 -3.23
N SER A 104 12.77 2.64 -2.35
CA SER A 104 12.60 3.27 -1.03
C SER A 104 12.08 4.72 -1.13
N LEU A 105 12.49 5.48 -2.16
CA LEU A 105 12.00 6.84 -2.38
C LEU A 105 10.51 6.85 -2.76
N PHE A 106 10.09 5.94 -3.65
CA PHE A 106 8.68 5.81 -4.03
C PHE A 106 7.83 5.37 -2.83
N ALA A 107 8.34 4.47 -1.99
CA ALA A 107 7.68 4.07 -0.75
C ALA A 107 7.51 5.25 0.22
N LEU A 108 8.55 6.07 0.40
CA LEU A 108 8.48 7.28 1.23
C LEU A 108 7.45 8.29 0.69
N LEU A 109 7.43 8.51 -0.63
CA LEU A 109 6.42 9.38 -1.25
C LEU A 109 5.00 8.85 -1.05
N PHE A 110 4.80 7.53 -1.18
CA PHE A 110 3.51 6.91 -0.94
C PHE A 110 3.07 7.03 0.54
N ILE A 111 3.98 6.77 1.49
CA ILE A 111 3.75 6.98 2.92
C ILE A 111 3.39 8.43 3.22
N ALA A 112 4.11 9.39 2.64
CA ALA A 112 3.82 10.81 2.79
C ALA A 112 2.44 11.17 2.23
N LEU A 113 2.04 10.59 1.10
CA LEU A 113 0.71 10.77 0.51
C LEU A 113 -0.40 10.23 1.43
N VAL A 114 -0.23 9.02 1.98
CA VAL A 114 -1.18 8.42 2.94
C VAL A 114 -1.30 9.29 4.19
N TYR A 115 -0.15 9.71 4.75
CA TYR A 115 -0.12 10.58 5.92
C TYR A 115 -0.82 11.91 5.66
N TYR A 116 -0.50 12.57 4.54
CA TYR A 116 -1.11 13.85 4.19
C TYR A 116 -2.61 13.72 3.97
N ASN A 117 -3.06 12.66 3.29
CA ASN A 117 -4.48 12.46 3.01
C ASN A 117 -5.29 12.25 4.29
N GLU A 118 -4.77 11.46 5.24
CA GLU A 118 -5.52 11.11 6.46
C GLU A 118 -5.34 12.15 7.58
N PHE A 119 -4.11 12.56 7.89
CA PHE A 119 -3.87 13.39 9.07
C PHE A 119 -4.04 14.88 8.78
N VAL A 120 -3.74 15.34 7.57
CA VAL A 120 -3.81 16.78 7.24
C VAL A 120 -5.11 17.11 6.51
N LEU A 121 -5.44 16.35 5.45
CA LEU A 121 -6.56 16.68 4.59
C LEU A 121 -7.90 16.29 5.21
N ALA A 122 -7.99 15.13 5.88
CA ALA A 122 -9.23 14.73 6.56
C ALA A 122 -9.59 15.70 7.71
N GLU A 123 -8.60 16.19 8.47
CA GLU A 123 -8.83 17.19 9.52
C GLU A 123 -9.40 18.49 8.94
N LYS A 124 -8.80 18.99 7.85
CA LYS A 124 -9.31 20.17 7.13
C LYS A 124 -10.73 19.97 6.59
N VAL A 125 -11.10 18.77 6.19
CA VAL A 125 -12.46 18.44 5.72
C VAL A 125 -13.44 18.43 6.88
N ASN A 126 -13.07 17.83 8.02
CA ASN A 126 -13.93 17.80 9.21
C ASN A 126 -14.20 19.20 9.77
N LEU A 127 -13.19 20.06 9.82
CA LEU A 127 -13.33 21.46 10.24
C LEU A 127 -14.22 22.29 9.29
N GLN A 128 -14.33 21.91 8.01
CA GLN A 128 -15.21 22.56 7.04
C GLN A 128 -16.66 22.10 7.14
N ILE A 129 -16.92 20.90 7.67
CA ILE A 129 -18.28 20.33 7.81
C ILE A 129 -18.87 20.66 9.19
N GLY A 130 -18.01 20.85 10.21
CA GLY A 130 -18.42 21.26 11.56
C GLY A 130 -18.66 22.76 11.76
N LYS A 131 -18.61 23.56 10.68
CA LYS A 131 -19.05 24.96 10.63
C LYS A 131 -20.30 25.05 9.77
#